data_AF-A0A7Y0CVT9-F1
#
_entry.id   AF-A0A7Y0CVT9-F1
#
_cell.length_a   1.000
_cell.length_b   1.000
_cell.length_c   1.000
_cell.angle_alpha   90.00
_cell.angle_beta   90.00
_cell.angle_gamma   90.00
#
_symmetry.space_group_name_H-M   'P 1'
#
loop_
_entity.id
_entity.type
_entity.pdbx_description
1 polymer ?
#
loop_
_entity_poly.entity_id
_entity_poly.type
_entity_poly.pdbx_seq_one_letter_code
_entity_poly.pdbx_strand_id
1 'polypeptide(L)' 'MKVSPYHSSNPSDPDVHHDHSDCPTGQQIPERNKVSGTGGFPRCKQCIAKG' A
#
# COMPACT_ATOMS: atom_id res chain seq x y z
N MET A 1 10.81 1.49 -6.26
CA MET A 1 10.46 0.86 -7.56
C MET A 1 8.96 0.66 -7.60
N LYS A 2 8.31 1.01 -8.72
CA LYS A 2 6.87 0.84 -8.87
C LYS A 2 6.50 -0.64 -8.99
N VAL A 3 5.41 -1.05 -8.36
CA VAL A 3 4.88 -2.41 -8.36
C VAL A 3 3.37 -2.39 -8.57
N SER A 4 2.78 -3.57 -8.80
CA SER A 4 1.31 -3.73 -8.81
C SER A 4 0.71 -3.16 -7.53
N PRO A 5 -0.42 -2.43 -7.59
CA PRO A 5 -1.04 -1.86 -6.41
C PRO A 5 -1.38 -2.94 -5.37
N TYR A 6 -1.26 -2.58 -4.10
CA TYR A 6 -1.64 -3.41 -2.97
C TYR A 6 -2.12 -2.54 -1.80
N HIS A 7 -2.92 -3.11 -0.91
CA HIS A 7 -3.38 -2.46 0.32
C HIS A 7 -3.40 -3.47 1.47
N SER A 8 -3.65 -3.00 2.69
CA SER A 8 -3.82 -3.89 3.84
C SER A 8 -5.28 -4.31 3.99
N SER A 9 -5.54 -5.59 4.27
CA SER A 9 -6.86 -6.07 4.71
C SER A 9 -7.12 -5.87 6.21
N ASN A 10 -6.13 -5.41 6.97
CA ASN A 10 -6.28 -5.19 8.40
C ASN A 10 -7.01 -3.86 8.63
N PRO A 11 -8.19 -3.85 9.29
CA PRO A 11 -8.95 -2.63 9.55
C PRO A 11 -8.27 -1.65 10.52
N SER A 12 -7.19 -2.06 11.20
CA SER A 12 -6.37 -1.15 12.02
C SER A 12 -5.30 -0.40 11.22
N ASP A 13 -5.03 -0.81 9.98
CA ASP A 13 -4.08 -0.13 9.10
C ASP A 13 -4.79 1.01 8.33
N PRO A 14 -4.06 2.01 7.82
CA PRO A 14 -4.68 3.09 7.06
C PRO A 14 -5.32 2.61 5.75
N ASP A 15 -6.50 3.16 5.43
CA ASP A 15 -7.22 2.97 4.17
C ASP A 15 -6.50 3.66 3.00
N VAL A 16 -5.35 3.12 2.60
CA VAL A 16 -4.56 3.57 1.44
C VAL A 16 -4.07 2.39 0.63
N HIS A 17 -3.83 2.61 -0.66
CA HIS A 17 -3.06 1.68 -1.47
C HIS A 17 -1.63 2.15 -1.69
N HIS A 18 -0.75 1.18 -1.84
CA HIS A 18 0.66 1.33 -2.16
C HIS A 18 0.91 0.76 -3.54
N ASP A 19 1.80 1.39 -4.28
CA ASP A 19 2.25 0.92 -5.60
C ASP A 19 3.77 1.02 -5.74
N HIS A 20 4.47 1.09 -4.61
CA HIS A 20 5.93 1.14 -4.54
C HIS A 20 6.42 0.08 -3.56
N SER A 21 7.41 -0.73 -3.99
CA SER A 21 8.01 -1.77 -3.15
C SER A 21 8.88 -1.20 -2.02
N ASP A 22 9.35 0.03 -2.18
CA ASP A 22 10.18 0.79 -1.24
C ASP A 22 9.37 1.83 -0.45
N CYS A 23 8.05 1.66 -0.37
CA CYS A 23 7.21 2.47 0.50
C CYS A 23 7.37 1.99 1.96
N PRO A 24 7.87 2.82 2.90
CA PRO A 24 8.10 2.39 4.28
C PRO A 24 6.84 1.87 4.98
N THR A 25 5.68 2.48 4.72
CA THR A 25 4.40 2.05 5.28
C THR A 25 3.88 0.79 4.59
N GLY A 26 4.06 0.67 3.27
CA GLY A 26 3.71 -0.56 2.54
C GLY A 26 4.55 -1.78 2.93
N GLN A 27 5.83 -1.58 3.28
CA GLN A 27 6.72 -2.64 3.77
C GLN A 27 6.38 -3.14 5.18
N GLN A 28 5.66 -2.33 5.97
CA GLN A 28 5.21 -2.72 7.30
C GLN A 28 3.94 -3.60 7.27
N ILE A 29 3.23 -3.64 6.14
CA ILE A 29 2.06 -4.51 5.97
C ILE A 29 2.54 -5.96 5.96
N PRO A 30 2.13 -6.80 6.94
CA PRO A 30 2.47 -8.21 6.94
C PRO A 30 1.95 -8.89 5.69
N GLU A 31 2.70 -9.86 5.14
CA GLU A 31 2.33 -10.50 3.87
C GLU A 31 0.93 -11.14 3.92
N ARG A 32 0.54 -11.70 5.07
CA ARG A 32 -0.82 -12.24 5.32
C ARG A 32 -1.95 -11.21 5.19
N ASN A 33 -1.65 -9.92 5.35
CA ASN A 33 -2.60 -8.83 5.26
C ASN A 33 -2.49 -8.08 3.93
N LYS A 34 -1.48 -8.38 3.10
CA LYS A 34 -1.25 -7.68 1.84
C LYS A 34 -2.21 -8.21 0.79
N VAL A 35 -3.11 -7.35 0.32
CA VAL A 35 -4.10 -7.68 -0.71
C VAL A 35 -3.75 -6.94 -1.99
N SER A 36 -3.79 -7.66 -3.12
CA SER A 36 -3.56 -7.07 -4.43
C SER A 36 -4.70 -6.13 -4.84
N GLY A 37 -4.35 -5.08 -5.58
CA GLY A 37 -5.28 -4.05 -6.04
C GLY A 37 -5.35 -2.84 -5.09
N THR A 38 -6.13 -1.83 -5.51
CA THR A 38 -6.26 -0.56 -4.78
C THR A 38 -7.29 -0.61 -3.66
N GLY A 39 -8.20 -1.59 -3.66
CA GLY A 39 -9.32 -1.64 -2.72
C GLY A 39 -10.29 -0.45 -2.82
N GLY A 40 -10.16 0.40 -3.85
CA GLY A 40 -10.85 1.70 -3.91
C GLY A 40 -10.24 2.77 -2.99
N PHE A 41 -9.14 2.46 -2.30
CA PHE A 41 -8.49 3.36 -1.37
C PHE A 41 -7.66 4.44 -2.07
N PRO A 42 -7.54 5.64 -1.49
CA PRO A 42 -6.64 6.66 -1.99
C PRO A 42 -5.18 6.18 -2.01
N ARG A 43 -4.37 6.78 -2.86
CA ARG A 43 -2.94 6.46 -2.94
C ARG A 43 -2.22 6.94 -1.69
N CYS A 44 -1.32 6.12 -1.15
CA CYS A 44 -0.49 6.49 0.00
C CYS A 44 0.32 7.77 -0.28
N LYS A 45 0.38 8.69 0.68
CA LYS A 45 1.13 9.97 0.57
C LYS A 45 2.60 9.78 0.18
N GLN A 46 3.26 8.73 0.72
CA GLN A 46 4.65 8.42 0.40
C GLN A 46 4.80 7.86 -1.03
N CYS A 47 3.83 7.07 -1.49
CA CYS A 47 3.78 6.60 -2.87
C CYS A 47 3.54 7.76 -3.84
N ILE A 48 2.67 8.71 -3.50
CA ILE A 48 2.45 9.94 -4.30
C ILE A 48 3.76 10.73 -4.45
N ALA A 49 4.51 10.90 -3.35
CA ALA A 49 5.77 11.63 -3.36
C ALA A 49 6.90 10.93 -4.17
N LYS A 50 6.76 9.63 -4.47
CA LYS A 50 7.76 8.83 -5.19
C LYS A 50 7.59 8.84 -6.72
N GLY A 51 6.51 9.41 -7.27
CA GLY A 51 6.22 9.46 -8.71
C GLY A 51 5.26 8.37 -9.16
#